data_AF-X1HFB6-F1
#
_entry.id   AF-X1HFB6-F1
#
_cell.length_a   1.000
_cell.length_b   1.000
_cell.length_c   1.000
_cell.angle_alpha   90.00
_cell.angle_beta   90.00
_cell.angle_gamma   90.00
#
_symmetry.space_group_name_H-M   'P 1'
#
loop_
_entity.id
_entity.type
_entity.pdbx_description
1 polymer ?
#
loop_
_entity_poly.entity_id
_entity_poly.type
_entity_poly.pdbx_seq_one_letter_code
_entity_poly.pdbx_strand_id
1 'polypeptide(L)'
;EHFRTEVLSIIAANVSLLVIDEAHCISDWGHDFRPQYRLIDRMVVNLPENLRLLATTATANNRVMSDLETVLGPNITTLRGDLNRPSLYLQTIRLP
;
A
#
# COMPACT_ATOMS: atom_id res chain seq x y z
N GLU A 1 -11.23 -13.46 -12.74
CA GLU A 1 -10.83 -14.69 -13.46
C GLU A 1 -9.97 -14.41 -14.69
N HIS A 2 -10.47 -13.78 -15.77
CA HIS A 2 -9.70 -13.55 -17.02
C HIS A 2 -8.28 -12.98 -16.82
N PHE A 3 -8.11 -11.91 -16.05
CA PHE A 3 -6.78 -11.35 -15.77
C PHE A 3 -5.83 -12.36 -15.13
N ARG A 4 -6.32 -13.20 -14.21
CA ARG A 4 -5.51 -14.20 -13.52
C ARG A 4 -5.05 -15.32 -14.47
N THR A 5 -5.96 -15.81 -15.31
CA THR A 5 -5.72 -16.98 -16.15
C THR A 5 -4.99 -16.65 -17.46
N GLU A 6 -5.21 -15.47 -18.03
CA GLU A 6 -4.72 -15.14 -19.37
C GLU A 6 -3.58 -14.11 -19.38
N VAL A 7 -3.49 -13.27 -18.34
CA VAL A 7 -2.44 -12.24 -18.25
C VAL A 7 -1.43 -12.60 -17.18
N LEU A 8 -1.89 -12.75 -15.94
CA LEU A 8 -1.02 -12.95 -14.78
C LEU A 8 -0.24 -14.28 -14.89
N SER A 9 -0.88 -15.37 -15.31
CA SER A 9 -0.22 -16.67 -15.48
C SER A 9 0.99 -16.64 -16.42
N ILE A 10 0.90 -15.89 -17.52
CA ILE A 10 1.95 -15.77 -18.55
C ILE A 10 3.14 -14.96 -18.03
N ILE A 11 2.86 -13.89 -17.28
CA ILE A 11 3.90 -12.95 -16.85
C ILE A 11 4.42 -13.26 -15.44
N ALA A 12 3.67 -14.00 -14.61
CA ALA A 12 3.97 -14.21 -13.19
C ALA A 12 5.37 -14.78 -12.94
N ALA A 13 5.84 -15.68 -13.81
CA ALA A 13 7.19 -16.25 -13.71
C ALA A 13 8.31 -15.19 -13.86
N ASN A 14 8.01 -14.06 -14.49
CA ASN A 14 8.94 -12.94 -14.72
C ASN A 14 8.67 -11.73 -13.81
N VAL A 15 7.60 -11.75 -13.01
CA VAL A 15 7.31 -10.66 -12.06
C VAL A 15 8.12 -10.90 -10.79
N SER A 16 8.97 -9.95 -10.43
CA SER A 16 9.80 -10.01 -9.23
C SER A 16 9.28 -9.17 -8.06
N LEU A 17 8.36 -8.24 -8.32
CA LEU A 17 7.83 -7.30 -7.34
C LEU A 17 6.37 -6.95 -7.63
N LEU A 18 5.53 -7.07 -6.60
CA LEU A 18 4.20 -6.46 -6.55
C LEU A 18 4.30 -5.13 -5.79
N VAL A 19 3.82 -4.05 -6.39
CA VAL A 19 3.73 -2.74 -5.73
C VAL A 19 2.26 -2.39 -5.52
N ILE A 20 1.89 -2.09 -4.27
CA ILE A 20 0.57 -1.59 -3.89
C ILE A 20 0.73 -0.11 -3.54
N ASP A 21 0.26 0.75 -4.44
CA ASP A 21 0.25 2.18 -4.18
C ASP A 21 -1.03 2.60 -3.43
N GLU A 22 -0.90 3.67 -2.65
CA GLU A 22 -1.92 4.15 -1.72
C GLU A 22 -2.47 3.06 -0.80
N ALA A 23 -1.57 2.29 -0.19
CA ALA A 23 -1.92 1.15 0.66
C ALA A 23 -2.88 1.53 1.80
N HIS A 24 -2.90 2.80 2.23
CA HIS A 24 -3.84 3.27 3.24
C HIS A 24 -5.32 3.02 2.88
N CYS A 25 -5.66 2.88 1.59
CA CYS A 25 -7.01 2.57 1.11
C CYS A 25 -7.53 1.20 1.56
N ILE A 26 -6.65 0.30 2.01
CA ILE A 26 -6.99 -1.03 2.55
C ILE A 26 -7.74 -0.90 3.89
N SER A 27 -7.36 0.08 4.70
CA SER A 27 -7.86 0.28 6.07
C SER A 27 -9.07 1.21 6.08
N ASP A 28 -10.10 0.84 6.84
CA ASP A 28 -11.28 1.69 7.08
C ASP A 28 -10.92 2.95 7.90
N TRP A 29 -9.76 2.93 8.56
CA TRP A 29 -9.20 4.08 9.29
C TRP A 29 -8.34 4.99 8.39
N GLY A 30 -8.17 4.63 7.12
CA GLY A 30 -7.57 5.48 6.10
C GLY A 30 -8.49 6.64 5.74
N HIS A 31 -7.92 7.73 5.24
CA HIS A 31 -8.70 8.90 4.81
C HIS A 31 -9.44 8.70 3.49
N ASP A 32 -9.10 7.65 2.72
CA ASP A 32 -9.77 7.25 1.47
C ASP A 32 -9.94 5.72 1.42
N PHE A 33 -10.77 5.16 2.29
CA PHE A 33 -11.03 3.72 2.29
C PHE A 33 -11.71 3.26 0.98
N ARG A 34 -11.19 2.18 0.38
CA ARG A 34 -11.75 1.57 -0.84
C ARG A 34 -12.05 0.09 -0.60
N PRO A 35 -13.32 -0.34 -0.58
CA PRO A 35 -13.69 -1.74 -0.36
C PRO A 35 -13.01 -2.73 -1.31
N GLN A 36 -12.74 -2.31 -2.55
CA GLN A 36 -12.07 -3.14 -3.55
C GLN A 36 -10.62 -3.47 -3.16
N TYR A 37 -9.93 -2.61 -2.39
CA TYR A 37 -8.57 -2.86 -1.92
C TYR A 37 -8.50 -4.03 -0.93
N ARG A 38 -9.59 -4.36 -0.22
CA ARG A 38 -9.61 -5.57 0.63
C ARG A 38 -9.50 -6.87 -0.16
N LEU A 39 -9.78 -6.85 -1.47
CA LEU A 39 -9.58 -8.03 -2.31
C LEU A 39 -8.09 -8.36 -2.51
N ILE A 40 -7.19 -7.41 -2.23
CA ILE A 40 -5.74 -7.59 -2.31
C ILE A 40 -5.27 -8.68 -1.32
N ASP A 41 -5.89 -8.80 -0.15
CA ASP A 41 -5.62 -9.87 0.82
C ASP A 41 -5.59 -11.25 0.17
N ARG A 42 -6.62 -11.55 -0.64
CA ARG A 42 -6.74 -12.82 -1.37
C ARG A 42 -5.62 -13.01 -2.39
N MET A 43 -5.14 -11.94 -2.99
CA MET A 43 -4.02 -12.00 -3.93
C MET A 43 -2.72 -12.24 -3.18
N VAL A 44 -2.48 -11.53 -2.07
CA VAL A 44 -1.26 -11.61 -1.26
C VAL A 44 -1.04 -13.01 -0.70
N VAL A 45 -2.09 -13.65 -0.17
CA VAL A 45 -2.02 -15.02 0.35
C VAL A 45 -1.60 -16.05 -0.71
N ASN A 46 -1.90 -15.79 -1.99
CA ASN A 46 -1.59 -16.69 -3.09
C ASN A 46 -0.33 -16.28 -3.88
N LEU A 47 0.44 -15.31 -3.39
CA LEU A 47 1.66 -14.89 -4.08
C LEU A 47 2.74 -15.98 -4.00
N PRO A 48 3.53 -16.19 -5.07
CA PRO A 48 4.70 -17.04 -5.03
C PRO A 48 5.70 -16.59 -3.97
N GLU A 49 6.37 -17.52 -3.29
CA GLU A 49 7.36 -17.21 -2.24
C GLU A 49 8.52 -16.33 -2.72
N ASN A 50 8.86 -16.42 -4.01
CA ASN A 50 9.93 -15.63 -4.62
C ASN A 50 9.51 -14.20 -4.99
N LEU A 51 8.22 -13.87 -4.91
CA LEU A 51 7.69 -12.55 -5.27
C LEU A 51 7.79 -11.59 -4.08
N ARG A 52 8.44 -10.44 -4.28
CA ARG A 52 8.51 -9.38 -3.25
C ARG A 52 7.23 -8.54 -3.29
N LEU A 53 6.87 -7.96 -2.15
CA LEU A 53 5.77 -7.00 -2.02
C LEU A 53 6.30 -5.67 -1.46
N LEU A 54 5.91 -4.57 -2.10
CA LEU A 54 6.14 -3.21 -1.63
C LEU A 54 4.80 -2.48 -1.52
N ALA A 55 4.54 -1.86 -0.38
CA ALA A 55 3.35 -1.04 -0.17
C ALA A 55 3.78 0.41 0.07
N THR A 56 3.23 1.36 -0.70
CA THR A 56 3.55 2.78 -0.60
C THR A 56 2.33 3.57 -0.12
N THR A 57 2.57 4.54 0.76
CA THR A 57 1.55 5.47 1.24
C THR A 57 2.19 6.64 1.98
N ALA A 58 1.57 7.81 1.89
CA ALA A 58 2.00 8.99 2.64
C ALA A 58 1.31 9.12 4.01
N THR A 59 0.14 8.49 4.21
CA THR A 59 -0.83 8.87 5.26
C THR A 59 -1.15 7.75 6.26
N ALA A 60 -0.26 6.75 6.40
CA ALA A 60 -0.49 5.62 7.31
C ALA A 60 -0.21 5.98 8.78
N ASN A 61 -1.28 6.19 9.55
CA ASN A 61 -1.22 6.22 11.01
C ASN A 61 -1.06 4.80 11.61
N ASN A 62 -0.90 4.68 12.93
CA ASN A 62 -0.67 3.38 13.58
C ASN A 62 -1.81 2.36 13.39
N ARG A 63 -3.07 2.82 13.25
CA ARG A 63 -4.22 1.94 12.99
C ARG A 63 -4.19 1.39 11.57
N VAL A 64 -3.92 2.27 10.61
CA VAL A 64 -3.72 1.89 9.21
C VAL A 64 -2.56 0.90 9.09
N MET A 65 -1.45 1.12 9.80
CA MET A 65 -0.33 0.18 9.81
C MET A 65 -0.71 -1.20 10.37
N SER A 66 -1.48 -1.26 11.47
CA SER A 66 -1.97 -2.52 12.03
C SER A 66 -2.87 -3.30 11.06
N ASP A 67 -3.74 -2.60 10.32
CA ASP A 67 -4.59 -3.22 9.31
C ASP A 67 -3.77 -3.71 8.11
N LEU A 68 -2.75 -2.93 7.70
CA LEU A 68 -1.81 -3.34 6.65
C LEU A 68 -1.01 -4.57 7.03
N GLU A 69 -0.53 -4.69 8.27
CA GLU A 69 0.14 -5.91 8.76
C GLU A 69 -0.80 -7.12 8.77
N THR A 70 -2.07 -6.91 9.05
CA THR A 70 -3.08 -7.98 9.03
C THR A 70 -3.34 -8.46 7.60
N VAL A 71 -3.42 -7.55 6.62
CA VAL A 71 -3.80 -7.84 5.23
C VAL A 71 -2.60 -8.24 4.35
N LEU A 72 -1.45 -7.60 4.54
CA LEU A 72 -0.26 -7.84 3.72
C LEU A 72 0.70 -8.87 4.36
N GLY A 73 0.47 -9.23 5.62
CA GLY A 73 1.20 -10.25 6.36
C GLY A 73 2.08 -9.70 7.49
N PRO A 74 2.48 -10.55 8.45
CA PRO A 74 3.06 -10.13 9.73
C PRO A 74 4.53 -9.67 9.66
N ASN A 75 5.21 -9.82 8.51
CA ASN A 75 6.66 -9.59 8.37
C ASN A 75 6.98 -8.36 7.51
N ILE A 76 6.21 -7.28 7.65
CA ILE A 76 6.45 -6.03 6.91
C ILE A 76 7.58 -5.25 7.57
N THR A 77 8.59 -4.88 6.78
CA THR A 77 9.58 -3.89 7.21
C THR A 77 9.07 -2.50 6.87
N THR A 78 8.80 -1.68 7.89
CA THR A 78 8.31 -0.31 7.69
C THR A 78 9.47 0.66 7.50
N LEU A 79 9.48 1.36 6.36
CA LEU A 79 10.39 2.47 6.09
C LEU A 79 9.61 3.79 6.14
N ARG A 80 9.90 4.64 7.12
CA ARG A 80 9.24 5.94 7.31
C ARG A 80 10.27 7.07 7.34
N GLY A 81 10.16 7.99 6.39
CA GLY A 81 10.95 9.21 6.34
C GLY A 81 10.29 10.36 7.09
N ASP A 82 11.05 11.44 7.31
CA ASP A 82 10.50 12.71 7.79
C ASP A 82 9.65 13.37 6.69
N LEU A 83 8.53 13.97 7.09
CA LEU A 83 7.67 14.77 6.21
C LEU A 83 8.23 16.19 6.01
N ASN A 84 9.07 16.67 6.93
CA ASN A 84 9.58 18.03 6.87
C ASN A 84 10.35 18.28 5.58
N ARG A 85 10.01 19.39 4.93
CA ARG A 85 10.69 19.88 3.74
C ARG A 85 11.39 21.19 4.11
N PRO A 86 12.71 21.19 4.34
CA PRO A 86 13.45 22.40 4.73
C PRO A 86 13.32 23.55 3.72
N SER A 87 12.98 23.23 2.48
CA SER A 87 12.73 24.20 1.41
C SER A 87 11.34 24.84 1.43
N LEU A 88 10.41 24.42 2.30
CA LEU A 88 9.05 24.94 2.37
C LEU A 88 8.85 25.81 3.62
N TYR A 89 8.53 27.08 3.41
CA TYR A 89 8.11 28.00 4.46
C TYR A 89 6.59 28.18 4.41
N LEU A 90 5.92 27.96 5.54
CA LEU A 90 4.47 28.15 5.66
C LEU A 90 4.21 29.50 6.35
N GLN A 91 3.45 30.38 5.68
CA GLN A 91 3.03 31.67 6.23
C GLN A 91 1.53 31.83 6.04
N THR A 92 0.86 32.43 7.04
CA THR A 92 -0.54 32.86 6.93
C THR A 92 -0.61 34.40 6.95
N ILE A 93 -1.55 34.96 6.19
CA ILE A 93 -1.87 36.39 6.25
C ILE A 93 -3.36 36.54 6.61
N ARG A 94 -3.68 37.58 7.38
CA ARG A 94 -5.07 37.93 7.68
C ARG A 94 -5.53 38.94 6.64
N LEU A 95 -6.55 38.61 5.88
CA LEU A 95 -7.16 39.54 4.92
C LEU A 95 -8.14 40.46 5.66
N PRO A 96 -8.23 41.75 5.28
CA PRO A 96 -9.18 42.70 5.85
C PRO A 96 -10.64 42.37 5.53
#